data_AF-A0AA95SAT3-F1
#
_entry.id   AF-A0AA95SAT3-F1
#
_cell.length_a   1.000
_cell.length_b   1.000
_cell.length_c   1.000
_cell.angle_alpha   90.00
_cell.angle_beta   90.00
_cell.angle_gamma   90.00
#
_symmetry.space_group_name_H-M   'P 1'
#
loop_
_entity.id
_entity.type
_entity.pdbx_description
1 polymer ?
#
loop_
_entity_poly.entity_id
_entity_poly.type
_entity_poly.pdbx_seq_one_letter_code
_entity_poly.pdbx_strand_id
1 'polypeptide(L)'
;MKVHQTDSLTLSGSVVAIGAFDGVHRGHQAVLREMVRTSQSAGVPSVVYTFNPPPRAYFQGAQVLTKPEKKIQLIKSLGVSHIVLAEFNEKYLQRTAADFIKELSQMKPNKVIVGDDFRFGNRRSGDVSLLKEHFPVQLINPICCTEGKRISSTRIRELLIQGKQEQAVPLLGWT
;
A
#
# COMPACT_ATOMS: atom_id res chain seq x y z
N MET A 1 13.43 -6.47 7.73
CA MET A 1 12.32 -5.50 7.72
C MET A 1 12.01 -5.04 9.13
N LYS A 2 11.97 -3.72 9.37
CA LYS A 2 11.52 -3.12 10.65
C LYS A 2 10.07 -2.62 10.51
N VAL A 3 9.27 -2.77 11.57
CA VAL A 3 7.86 -2.32 11.63
C VAL A 3 7.78 -1.06 12.48
N HIS A 4 7.05 -0.07 12.00
CA HIS A 4 6.90 1.28 12.57
C HIS A 4 5.44 1.64 12.69
N GLN A 5 5.11 2.49 13.67
CA GLN A 5 3.81 3.14 13.77
C GLN A 5 3.85 4.47 13.02
N THR A 6 2.70 5.13 12.90
CA THR A 6 2.63 6.48 12.32
C THR A 6 3.56 7.44 13.06
N ASP A 7 4.16 8.38 12.33
CA ASP A 7 5.02 9.43 12.86
C ASP A 7 6.30 8.94 13.61
N SER A 8 6.67 7.65 13.50
CA SER A 8 7.82 7.08 14.23
C SER A 8 9.07 6.80 13.39
N LEU A 9 9.01 6.97 12.06
CA LEU A 9 10.10 6.65 11.14
C LEU A 9 10.67 7.92 10.50
N THR A 10 11.95 8.20 10.78
CA THR A 10 12.73 9.25 10.14
C THR A 10 13.90 8.63 9.37
N LEU A 11 14.12 9.08 8.13
CA LEU A 11 15.19 8.59 7.25
C LEU A 11 15.89 9.75 6.53
N SER A 12 17.08 9.50 5.99
CA SER A 12 17.82 10.45 5.15
C SER A 12 17.45 10.38 3.66
N GLY A 13 16.77 9.30 3.24
CA GLY A 13 16.31 9.05 1.88
C GLY A 13 15.52 7.74 1.83
N SER A 14 14.54 7.62 0.93
CA SER A 14 13.78 6.37 0.75
C SER A 14 13.07 6.26 -0.60
N VAL A 15 12.58 5.06 -0.92
CA VAL A 15 11.51 4.89 -1.92
C VAL A 15 10.29 4.35 -1.18
N VAL A 16 9.16 5.06 -1.28
CA VAL A 16 7.96 4.76 -0.51
C VAL A 16 6.86 4.24 -1.42
N ALA A 17 6.29 3.07 -1.12
CA ALA A 17 5.03 2.61 -1.73
C ALA A 17 3.87 2.76 -0.73
N ILE A 18 2.76 3.35 -1.17
CA ILE A 18 1.61 3.65 -0.28
C ILE A 18 0.38 2.88 -0.76
N GLY A 19 -0.29 2.18 0.17
CA GLY A 19 -1.51 1.44 -0.16
C GLY A 19 -2.06 0.58 0.96
N ALA A 20 -3.32 0.16 0.81
CA ALA A 20 -3.97 -0.76 1.75
C ALA A 20 -3.29 -2.15 1.79
N PHE A 21 -2.77 -2.59 0.64
CA PHE A 21 -2.07 -3.87 0.44
C PHE A 21 -2.82 -5.09 1.01
N ASP A 22 -4.15 -5.05 1.10
CA ASP A 22 -4.95 -6.16 1.61
C ASP A 22 -4.95 -7.33 0.63
N GLY A 23 -4.63 -8.53 1.11
CA GLY A 23 -4.36 -9.71 0.28
C GLY A 23 -2.93 -9.80 -0.26
N VAL A 24 -2.17 -8.69 -0.30
CA VAL A 24 -0.87 -8.56 -1.00
C VAL A 24 -0.87 -9.30 -2.35
N HIS A 25 -1.95 -9.15 -3.11
CA HIS A 25 -2.19 -9.88 -4.36
C HIS A 25 -1.18 -9.52 -5.46
N ARG A 26 -1.19 -10.23 -6.59
CA ARG A 26 -0.21 -10.03 -7.70
C ARG A 26 -0.06 -8.56 -8.14
N GLY A 27 -1.15 -7.80 -8.17
CA GLY A 27 -1.10 -6.35 -8.40
C GLY A 27 -0.27 -5.57 -7.36
N HIS A 28 -0.47 -5.83 -6.06
CA HIS A 28 0.35 -5.25 -5.00
C HIS A 28 1.80 -5.73 -5.07
N GLN A 29 2.03 -7.01 -5.37
CA GLN A 29 3.38 -7.54 -5.49
C GLN A 29 4.18 -6.82 -6.59
N ALA A 30 3.54 -6.46 -7.72
CA ALA A 30 4.20 -5.70 -8.77
C ALA A 30 4.64 -4.31 -8.29
N VAL A 31 3.76 -3.58 -7.59
CA VAL A 31 4.08 -2.28 -6.97
C VAL A 31 5.25 -2.41 -6.00
N LEU A 32 5.21 -3.41 -5.12
CA LEU A 32 6.22 -3.61 -4.09
C LEU A 32 7.57 -4.06 -4.68
N ARG A 33 7.57 -4.92 -5.69
CA ARG A 33 8.80 -5.33 -6.39
C ARG A 33 9.45 -4.14 -7.12
N GLU A 34 8.65 -3.31 -7.78
CA GLU A 34 9.17 -2.10 -8.44
C GLU A 34 9.75 -1.10 -7.43
N MET A 35 9.09 -0.93 -6.28
CA MET A 35 9.62 -0.13 -5.18
C MET A 35 10.97 -0.65 -4.68
N VAL A 36 11.08 -1.96 -4.43
CA VAL A 36 12.34 -2.58 -3.97
C VAL A 36 13.45 -2.44 -5.01
N ARG A 37 13.15 -2.70 -6.29
CA ARG A 37 14.11 -2.51 -7.39
C ARG A 37 14.61 -1.06 -7.48
N THR A 38 13.69 -0.11 -7.38
CA THR A 38 14.00 1.32 -7.41
C THR A 38 14.84 1.73 -6.20
N SER A 39 14.50 1.23 -5.00
CA SER A 39 15.23 1.57 -3.78
C SER A 39 16.67 1.04 -3.81
N GLN A 40 16.85 -0.19 -4.30
CA GLN A 40 18.18 -0.80 -4.50
C GLN A 40 19.01 -0.01 -5.50
N SER A 41 18.42 0.37 -6.64
CA SER A 41 19.11 1.15 -7.68
C SER A 41 19.55 2.53 -7.18
N ALA A 42 18.76 3.13 -6.29
CA ALA A 42 19.05 4.44 -5.69
C ALA A 42 19.90 4.36 -4.41
N GLY A 43 20.25 3.17 -3.92
CA GLY A 43 21.02 3.00 -2.69
C GLY A 43 20.30 3.47 -1.42
N VAL A 44 18.96 3.49 -1.41
CA VAL A 44 18.14 3.96 -0.28
C VAL A 44 17.18 2.86 0.21
N PRO A 45 16.71 2.89 1.47
CA PRO A 45 15.75 1.92 1.98
C PRO A 45 14.40 1.99 1.26
N SER A 46 13.76 0.82 1.10
CA SER A 46 12.36 0.72 0.70
C SER A 46 11.43 0.82 1.91
N VAL A 47 10.34 1.58 1.77
CA VAL A 47 9.35 1.78 2.81
C VAL A 47 7.96 1.50 2.28
N VAL A 48 7.25 0.58 2.91
CA VAL A 48 5.81 0.41 2.66
C VAL A 48 5.04 1.22 3.69
N TYR A 49 4.19 2.13 3.25
CA TYR A 49 3.18 2.77 4.09
C TYR A 49 1.83 2.07 3.88
N THR A 50 1.31 1.42 4.92
CA THR A 50 0.06 0.67 4.86
C THR A 50 -0.78 0.85 6.11
N PHE A 51 -1.97 0.24 6.12
CA PHE A 51 -3.02 0.53 7.08
C PHE A 51 -3.56 -0.75 7.74
N ASN A 52 -3.88 -0.69 9.01
CA ASN A 52 -4.60 -1.74 9.73
C ASN A 52 -5.72 -1.16 10.60
N PRO A 53 -6.99 -1.56 10.39
CA PRO A 53 -7.49 -2.36 9.28
C PRO A 53 -7.30 -1.65 7.92
N PRO A 54 -7.43 -2.37 6.78
CA PRO A 54 -7.52 -1.73 5.47
C PRO A 54 -8.69 -0.72 5.44
N PRO A 55 -8.53 0.49 4.84
CA PRO A 55 -9.56 1.54 4.91
C PRO A 55 -10.94 1.10 4.40
N ARG A 56 -10.99 0.30 3.32
CA ARG A 56 -12.26 -0.25 2.83
C ARG A 56 -12.92 -1.22 3.81
N ALA A 57 -12.14 -2.02 4.53
CA ALA A 57 -12.67 -2.90 5.57
C ALA A 57 -13.25 -2.09 6.73
N TYR A 58 -12.58 -1.00 7.11
CA TYR A 58 -13.08 -0.06 8.12
C TYR A 58 -14.42 0.57 7.72
N PHE A 59 -14.50 1.17 6.52
CA PHE A 59 -15.69 1.93 6.12
C PHE A 59 -16.90 1.07 5.73
N GLN A 60 -16.68 -0.10 5.13
CA GLN A 60 -17.75 -0.89 4.51
C GLN A 60 -18.02 -2.21 5.24
N GLY A 61 -17.35 -2.46 6.38
CA GLY A 61 -17.36 -3.76 7.04
C GLY A 61 -16.84 -4.89 6.13
N ALA A 62 -16.08 -4.54 5.09
CA ALA A 62 -15.64 -5.49 4.09
C ALA A 62 -14.67 -6.51 4.71
N GLN A 63 -14.79 -7.77 4.30
CA GLN A 63 -13.91 -8.84 4.78
C GLN A 63 -12.43 -8.49 4.51
N VAL A 64 -11.62 -8.53 5.56
CA VAL A 64 -10.16 -8.40 5.45
C VAL A 64 -9.60 -9.66 4.79
N LEU A 65 -8.89 -9.51 3.68
CA LEU A 65 -8.31 -10.64 2.93
C LEU A 65 -7.10 -11.24 3.64
N THR A 66 -6.35 -10.44 4.39
CA THR A 66 -5.14 -10.91 5.08
C THR A 66 -4.97 -10.22 6.41
N LYS A 67 -4.84 -11.02 7.48
CA LYS A 67 -4.54 -10.53 8.83
C LYS A 67 -3.23 -9.74 8.87
N PRO A 68 -3.07 -8.76 9.77
CA PRO A 68 -1.91 -7.87 9.80
C PRO A 68 -0.57 -8.62 9.87
N GLU A 69 -0.49 -9.68 10.66
CA GLU A 69 0.72 -10.47 10.85
C GLU A 69 1.13 -11.15 9.55
N LYS A 70 0.17 -11.76 8.85
CA LYS A 70 0.40 -12.39 7.55
C LYS A 70 0.74 -11.33 6.49
N LYS A 71 0.09 -10.17 6.51
CA LYS A 71 0.39 -9.06 5.59
C LYS A 71 1.85 -8.60 5.75
N ILE A 72 2.31 -8.41 6.99
CA ILE A 72 3.71 -8.08 7.31
C ILE A 72 4.65 -9.16 6.78
N GLN A 73 4.35 -10.45 7.00
CA GLN A 73 5.17 -11.56 6.52
C GLN A 73 5.29 -11.58 4.98
N LEU A 74 4.16 -11.40 4.28
CA LEU A 74 4.12 -11.37 2.82
C LEU A 74 4.87 -10.17 2.23
N ILE A 75 4.78 -9.01 2.89
CA ILE A 75 5.54 -7.82 2.47
C ILE A 75 7.04 -8.01 2.74
N LYS A 76 7.38 -8.63 3.88
CA LYS A 76 8.78 -8.97 4.22
C LYS A 76 9.40 -9.91 3.19
N SER A 77 8.67 -10.92 2.71
CA SER A 77 9.19 -11.87 1.71
C SER A 77 9.49 -11.25 0.35
N LEU A 78 8.98 -10.04 0.08
CA LEU A 78 9.27 -9.28 -1.14
C LEU A 78 10.54 -8.42 -1.04
N GLY A 79 11.27 -8.47 0.09
CA GLY A 79 12.54 -7.75 0.25
C GLY A 79 12.42 -6.33 0.77
N VAL A 80 11.29 -5.97 1.39
CA VAL A 80 11.05 -4.62 1.93
C VAL A 80 11.89 -4.35 3.20
N SER A 81 12.48 -3.15 3.29
CA SER A 81 13.32 -2.74 4.42
C SER A 81 12.52 -2.24 5.62
N HIS A 82 11.50 -1.41 5.39
CA HIS A 82 10.66 -0.82 6.44
C HIS A 82 9.18 -0.92 6.09
N ILE A 83 8.34 -1.07 7.11
CA ILE A 83 6.89 -0.90 6.99
C ILE A 83 6.40 0.08 8.04
N VAL A 84 5.65 1.09 7.62
CA VAL A 84 4.79 1.91 8.49
C VAL A 84 3.42 1.27 8.45
N LEU A 85 2.97 0.72 9.58
CA LEU A 85 1.65 0.13 9.73
C LEU A 85 0.78 1.12 10.50
N ALA A 86 0.09 1.99 9.77
CA ALA A 86 -0.80 2.97 10.36
C ALA A 86 -2.06 2.30 10.91
N GLU A 87 -2.38 2.57 12.17
CA GLU A 87 -3.67 2.18 12.74
C GLU A 87 -4.78 3.04 12.13
N PHE A 88 -5.68 2.41 11.38
CA PHE A 88 -6.76 3.11 10.68
C PHE A 88 -8.02 3.12 11.55
N ASN A 89 -8.13 4.14 12.38
CA ASN A 89 -9.23 4.35 13.34
C ASN A 89 -9.79 5.78 13.24
N GLU A 90 -10.75 6.14 14.09
CA GLU A 90 -11.35 7.49 14.13
C GLU A 90 -10.31 8.61 14.24
N LYS A 91 -9.22 8.40 15.00
CA LYS A 91 -8.14 9.38 15.11
C LYS A 91 -7.39 9.54 13.79
N TYR A 92 -7.12 8.45 13.07
CA TYR A 92 -6.49 8.50 11.76
C TYR A 92 -7.36 9.23 10.73
N LEU A 93 -8.68 9.07 10.81
CA LEU A 93 -9.62 9.76 9.91
C LEU A 93 -9.58 11.28 10.04
N GLN A 94 -9.19 11.81 11.21
CA GLN A 94 -9.04 13.26 11.40
C GLN A 94 -7.76 13.82 10.79
N ARG A 95 -6.78 12.99 10.41
CA ARG A 95 -5.51 13.47 9.83
C ARG A 95 -5.77 14.22 8.53
N THR A 96 -5.26 15.43 8.42
CA THR A 96 -5.37 16.23 7.19
C THR A 96 -4.42 15.72 6.12
N ALA A 97 -4.61 16.17 4.87
CA ALA A 97 -3.64 15.90 3.81
C ALA A 97 -2.24 16.47 4.18
N ALA A 98 -2.20 17.63 4.83
CA ALA A 98 -0.96 18.26 5.30
C ALA A 98 -0.23 17.41 6.36
N ASP A 99 -0.97 16.83 7.31
CA ASP A 99 -0.38 15.92 8.31
C ASP A 99 0.26 14.70 7.67
N PHE A 100 -0.42 14.10 6.69
CA PHE A 100 0.10 12.96 5.93
C PHE A 100 1.35 13.33 5.14
N ILE A 101 1.37 14.49 4.46
CA ILE A 101 2.54 14.98 3.72
C ILE A 101 3.71 15.25 4.67
N LYS A 102 3.44 15.86 5.83
CA LYS A 102 4.46 16.15 6.85
C LYS A 102 5.11 14.87 7.38
N GLU A 103 4.30 13.85 7.68
CA GLU A 103 4.78 12.53 8.06
C GLU A 103 5.59 11.90 6.92
N LEU A 104 5.06 11.93 5.69
CA LEU A 104 5.74 11.37 4.53
C LEU A 104 7.12 12.02 4.30
N SER A 105 7.23 13.32 4.57
CA SER A 105 8.45 14.11 4.46
C SER A 105 9.55 13.67 5.45
N GLN A 106 9.19 13.10 6.61
CA GLN A 106 10.17 12.58 7.58
C GLN A 106 10.97 11.39 7.02
N MET A 107 10.40 10.66 6.06
CA MET A 107 11.06 9.54 5.39
C MET A 107 11.90 9.99 4.17
N LYS A 108 11.87 11.28 3.82
CA LYS A 108 12.59 11.90 2.69
C LYS A 108 12.51 11.06 1.41
N PRO A 109 11.31 10.85 0.83
CA PRO A 109 11.16 9.98 -0.32
C PRO A 109 11.83 10.58 -1.56
N ASN A 110 12.81 9.87 -2.10
CA ASN A 110 13.38 10.13 -3.43
C ASN A 110 12.34 9.82 -4.51
N LYS A 111 11.42 8.89 -4.22
CA LYS A 111 10.28 8.55 -5.06
C LYS A 111 9.14 7.97 -4.23
N VAL A 112 7.92 8.35 -4.57
CA VAL A 112 6.66 7.82 -4.04
C VAL A 112 5.95 7.01 -5.12
N ILE A 113 5.53 5.79 -4.80
CA ILE A 113 4.87 4.87 -5.73
C ILE A 113 3.44 4.59 -5.23
N VAL A 114 2.46 4.92 -6.06
CA VAL A 114 1.03 4.77 -5.74
C VAL A 114 0.23 4.29 -6.94
N GLY A 115 -1.00 3.83 -6.66
CA GLY A 115 -2.02 3.66 -7.71
C GLY A 115 -2.53 5.00 -8.23
N ASP A 116 -3.06 4.99 -9.44
CA ASP A 116 -3.67 6.15 -10.12
C ASP A 116 -4.85 6.76 -9.35
N ASP A 117 -5.62 5.93 -8.63
CA ASP A 117 -6.78 6.32 -7.84
C ASP A 117 -6.48 6.62 -6.36
N PHE A 118 -5.21 6.78 -6.00
CA PHE A 118 -4.81 7.01 -4.61
C PHE A 118 -5.34 8.35 -4.06
N ARG A 119 -5.93 8.28 -2.86
CA ARG A 119 -6.46 9.42 -2.10
C ARG A 119 -6.06 9.29 -0.64
N PHE A 120 -5.83 10.41 0.03
CA PHE A 120 -5.40 10.47 1.43
C PHE A 120 -5.95 11.72 2.12
N GLY A 121 -5.69 11.85 3.42
CA GLY A 121 -6.21 12.92 4.26
C GLY A 121 -7.71 12.80 4.54
N ASN A 122 -8.16 13.54 5.55
CA ASN A 122 -9.55 13.58 5.99
C ASN A 122 -10.46 13.88 4.80
N ARG A 123 -11.57 13.12 4.70
CA ARG A 123 -12.53 13.16 3.58
C ARG A 123 -11.90 13.08 2.19
N ARG A 124 -10.73 12.42 2.06
CA ARG A 124 -10.02 12.24 0.77
C ARG A 124 -9.62 13.58 0.15
N SER A 125 -9.28 14.55 0.99
CA SER A 125 -8.88 15.92 0.60
C SER A 125 -7.57 15.97 -0.19
N GLY A 126 -6.70 14.95 -0.06
CA GLY A 126 -5.46 14.81 -0.81
C GLY A 126 -5.54 13.76 -1.91
N ASP A 127 -4.78 13.99 -2.98
CA ASP A 127 -4.70 13.08 -4.13
C ASP A 127 -3.32 13.05 -4.78
N VAL A 128 -3.20 12.28 -5.86
CA VAL A 128 -1.95 12.14 -6.60
C VAL A 128 -1.40 13.48 -7.08
N SER A 129 -2.25 14.45 -7.46
CA SER A 129 -1.80 15.76 -7.90
C SER A 129 -1.14 16.51 -6.74
N LEU A 130 -1.79 16.53 -5.58
CA LEU A 130 -1.21 17.12 -4.37
C LEU A 130 0.09 16.41 -3.96
N LEU A 131 0.20 15.08 -4.07
CA LEU A 131 1.46 14.38 -3.80
C LEU A 131 2.60 14.82 -4.73
N LYS A 132 2.29 15.07 -6.01
CA LYS A 132 3.28 15.49 -7.02
C LYS A 132 3.83 16.90 -6.77
N GLU A 133 3.09 17.74 -6.06
CA GLU A 133 3.58 19.07 -5.63
C GLU A 133 4.69 18.95 -4.58
N HIS A 134 4.74 17.85 -3.83
CA HIS A 134 5.70 17.65 -2.73
C HIS A 134 6.79 16.61 -3.02
N PHE A 135 6.52 15.61 -3.86
CA PHE A 135 7.43 14.47 -4.07
C PHE A 135 7.46 14.00 -5.53
N PRO A 136 8.56 13.39 -6.00
CA PRO A 136 8.56 12.65 -7.25
C PRO A 136 7.63 11.44 -7.17
N VAL A 137 6.52 11.43 -7.91
CA VAL A 137 5.53 10.34 -7.89
C VAL A 137 5.61 9.49 -9.15
N GLN A 138 5.64 8.16 -8.98
CA GLN A 138 5.46 7.17 -10.03
C GLN A 138 4.12 6.45 -9.87
N LEU A 139 3.31 6.46 -10.93
CA LEU A 139 2.08 5.70 -11.00
C LEU A 139 2.37 4.30 -11.54
N ILE A 140 1.78 3.29 -10.92
CA ILE A 140 1.83 1.91 -11.42
C ILE A 140 0.49 1.56 -12.04
N ASN A 141 0.54 1.17 -13.31
CA ASN A 141 -0.63 0.68 -14.01
C ASN A 141 -1.19 -0.57 -13.32
N PRO A 142 -2.52 -0.71 -13.23
CA PRO A 142 -3.12 -1.92 -12.69
C PRO A 142 -2.64 -3.17 -13.44
N ILE A 143 -2.31 -4.22 -12.69
CA ILE A 143 -1.98 -5.52 -13.27
C ILE A 143 -3.27 -6.27 -13.61
N CYS A 144 -3.34 -6.83 -14.81
CA CYS A 144 -4.41 -7.71 -15.25
C CYS A 144 -4.01 -9.18 -15.15
N CYS A 145 -5.00 -10.05 -14.93
CA CYS A 145 -4.80 -11.50 -15.07
C CYS A 145 -4.72 -11.90 -16.54
N THR A 146 -4.49 -13.19 -16.82
CA THR A 146 -4.42 -13.76 -18.18
C THR A 146 -5.68 -13.50 -19.00
N GLU A 147 -6.84 -13.38 -18.36
CA GLU A 147 -8.12 -13.00 -18.97
C GLU A 147 -8.27 -11.47 -19.25
N GLY A 148 -7.21 -10.67 -19.07
CA GLY A 148 -7.25 -9.21 -19.26
C GLY A 148 -7.98 -8.41 -18.17
N LYS A 149 -8.55 -9.06 -17.16
CA LYS A 149 -9.28 -8.40 -16.06
C LYS A 149 -8.32 -7.91 -14.96
N ARG A 150 -8.53 -6.68 -14.47
CA ARG A 150 -7.76 -6.09 -13.35
C ARG A 150 -7.74 -7.02 -12.12
N ILE A 151 -6.58 -7.13 -11.49
CA ILE A 151 -6.40 -7.78 -10.19
C ILE A 151 -6.55 -6.72 -9.10
N SER A 152 -7.51 -6.90 -8.19
CA SER A 152 -7.76 -5.99 -7.07
C SER A 152 -8.32 -6.72 -5.86
N SER A 153 -8.13 -6.17 -4.65
CA SER A 153 -8.76 -6.72 -3.43
C SER A 153 -10.29 -6.77 -3.54
N THR A 154 -10.92 -5.84 -4.27
CA THR A 154 -12.37 -5.83 -4.51
C THR A 154 -12.81 -7.09 -5.24
N ARG A 155 -12.20 -7.37 -6.39
CA ARG A 155 -12.50 -8.56 -7.20
C ARG A 155 -12.24 -9.84 -6.43
N ILE A 156 -11.13 -9.89 -5.68
CA ILE A 156 -10.80 -11.07 -4.87
C ILE A 156 -11.88 -11.31 -3.79
N ARG A 157 -12.32 -10.26 -3.08
CA ARG A 157 -13.42 -10.37 -2.10
C ARG A 157 -14.71 -10.84 -2.75
N GLU A 158 -15.10 -10.26 -3.90
CA GLU A 158 -16.30 -10.65 -4.62
C GLU A 158 -16.28 -12.14 -5.02
N LEU A 159 -15.15 -12.63 -5.53
CA LEU A 159 -14.99 -14.04 -5.87
C LEU A 159 -15.08 -14.95 -4.63
N LEU A 160 -14.47 -14.55 -3.51
CA LEU A 160 -14.54 -15.32 -2.27
C LEU A 160 -15.95 -15.37 -1.68
N ILE A 161 -16.69 -14.25 -1.71
CA ILE A 161 -18.09 -14.18 -1.29
C ILE A 161 -18.98 -15.09 -2.15
N GLN A 162 -18.67 -15.20 -3.45
CA GLN A 162 -19.38 -16.08 -4.38
C GLN A 162 -18.94 -17.56 -4.29
N GLY A 163 -18.05 -17.93 -3.36
CA GLY A 163 -17.52 -19.29 -3.25
C GLY A 163 -16.54 -19.69 -4.37
N LYS A 164 -16.13 -18.75 -5.24
CA LYS A 164 -15.25 -18.99 -6.39
C LYS A 164 -13.77 -18.96 -5.98
N GLN A 165 -13.39 -19.79 -5.02
CA GLN A 165 -12.02 -19.83 -4.47
C GLN A 165 -10.97 -20.15 -5.56
N GLU A 166 -11.28 -21.07 -6.46
CA GLU A 166 -10.41 -21.46 -7.57
C GLU A 166 -10.05 -20.29 -8.49
N GLN A 167 -10.94 -19.29 -8.60
CA GLN A 167 -10.66 -18.06 -9.35
C GLN A 167 -9.97 -16.99 -8.50
N ALA A 168 -10.20 -16.96 -7.20
CA ALA A 168 -9.64 -15.96 -6.29
C ALA A 168 -8.16 -16.23 -5.92
N VAL A 169 -7.83 -17.48 -5.59
CA VAL A 169 -6.50 -17.87 -5.09
C VAL A 169 -5.38 -17.55 -6.10
N PRO A 170 -5.51 -17.85 -7.41
CA PRO A 170 -4.47 -17.51 -8.39
C PRO A 170 -4.18 -16.00 -8.50
N LEU A 171 -5.15 -15.15 -8.14
CA LEU A 171 -4.98 -13.69 -8.16
C LEU A 171 -4.14 -13.19 -6.98
N LEU A 172 -4.16 -13.90 -5.85
CA LEU A 172 -3.30 -13.61 -4.70
C LEU A 172 -1.83 -13.86 -5.03
N GLY A 173 -1.53 -14.96 -5.76
CA GLY A 173 -0.18 -15.28 -6.20
C GLY A 173 0.76 -15.66 -5.05
N TRP A 174 0.21 -16.32 -4.03
CA TRP A 174 0.94 -16.94 -2.94
C TRP A 174 0.62 -18.44 -2.97
N THR A 175 1.65 -19.28 -3.02
CA THR A 175 1.57 -20.74 -2.90
C THR A 175 1.77 -21.17 -1.45
#